data_AF-A0A955SRQ4-F1
#
_entry.id   AF-A0A955SRQ4-F1
#
_cell.length_a   1.000
_cell.length_b   1.000
_cell.length_c   1.000
_cell.angle_alpha   90.00
_cell.angle_beta   90.00
_cell.angle_gamma   90.00
#
_symmetry.space_group_name_H-M   'P 1'
#
loop_
_entity.id
_entity.type
_entity.pdbx_description
1 polymer ?
#
loop_
_entity_poly.entity_id
_entity_poly.type
_entity_poly.pdbx_seq_one_letter_code
_entity_poly.pdbx_strand_id
1 'polypeptide(L)'
;YVLDCYHGRTRPLDNLFDYALYILLFPQLIAGPIVRFNEVAEQLPAEKRRLSHDVLLEGLLRFLIGLSKKVLLANALGEVVDAAFELPAGELGMVSSWVVIVAYAFQIYFDFSGYSDMAIGSARLLGVRFPENFRWPYAAVSPKDFWGRWHISLSSWIRDYLYLPLTGQAFRTSSRGGLEEASDAEASDLRRDRALVLTWFIMGLWHGAQWTFALWGLFHAFWV
;
A
#
# COMPACT_ATOMS: atom_id res chain seq x y z
N TYR A 1 -5.04 6.81 -13.85
CA TYR A 1 -5.04 7.10 -15.29
C TYR A 1 -6.38 7.59 -15.81
N VAL A 2 -7.43 6.74 -15.90
CA VAL A 2 -8.73 7.15 -16.46
C VAL A 2 -9.31 8.39 -15.76
N LEU A 3 -9.32 8.40 -14.42
CA LEU A 3 -9.74 9.55 -13.63
C LEU A 3 -8.86 10.79 -13.89
N ASP A 4 -7.55 10.60 -14.04
CA ASP A 4 -6.60 11.70 -14.32
C ASP A 4 -6.87 12.32 -15.69
N CYS A 5 -7.18 11.51 -16.70
CA CYS A 5 -7.57 11.98 -18.03
C CYS A 5 -8.93 12.68 -18.02
N TYR A 6 -9.93 12.10 -17.35
CA TYR A 6 -11.27 12.68 -17.23
C TYR A 6 -11.24 14.08 -16.62
N HIS A 7 -10.39 14.30 -15.62
CA HIS A 7 -10.21 15.60 -14.97
C HIS A 7 -9.11 16.47 -15.60
N GLY A 8 -8.59 16.12 -16.78
CA GLY A 8 -7.60 16.91 -17.52
C GLY A 8 -6.24 17.05 -16.82
N ARG A 9 -5.92 16.20 -15.85
CA ARG A 9 -4.64 16.20 -15.14
C ARG A 9 -3.51 15.52 -15.91
N THR A 10 -3.87 14.62 -16.82
CA THR A 10 -2.95 13.90 -17.69
C THR A 10 -3.56 13.83 -19.08
N ARG A 11 -2.75 14.09 -20.12
CA ARG A 11 -3.18 13.86 -21.49
C ARG A 11 -3.34 12.36 -21.75
N PRO A 12 -4.40 11.93 -22.45
CA PRO A 12 -4.47 10.55 -22.93
C PRO A 12 -3.22 10.21 -23.74
N LEU A 13 -2.66 9.04 -23.46
CA LEU A 13 -1.61 8.41 -24.25
C LEU A 13 -2.08 8.22 -25.69
N ASP A 14 -1.18 8.51 -26.64
CA ASP A 14 -1.47 8.49 -28.06
C ASP A 14 -1.56 7.07 -28.65
N ASN A 15 -1.08 6.06 -27.92
CA ASN A 15 -1.10 4.67 -28.37
C ASN A 15 -1.41 3.68 -27.24
N LEU A 16 -1.97 2.53 -27.65
CA LEU A 16 -2.38 1.45 -26.73
C LEU A 16 -1.18 0.77 -26.07
N PHE A 17 -0.01 0.73 -26.73
CA PHE A 17 1.16 0.04 -26.21
C PHE A 17 1.75 0.72 -24.98
N ASP A 18 1.78 2.05 -24.94
CA ASP A 18 2.23 2.80 -23.76
C ASP A 18 1.26 2.62 -22.59
N TYR A 19 -0.05 2.57 -22.88
CA TYR A 19 -1.06 2.28 -21.87
C TYR A 19 -0.91 0.85 -21.33
N ALA A 20 -0.73 -0.12 -22.22
CA ALA A 20 -0.48 -1.51 -21.86
C ALA A 20 0.82 -1.66 -21.07
N LEU A 21 1.90 -0.98 -21.46
CA LEU A 21 3.16 -0.95 -20.72
C LEU A 21 2.97 -0.44 -19.30
N TYR A 22 2.20 0.64 -19.11
CA TYR A 22 1.88 1.14 -17.78
C TYR A 22 1.10 0.11 -16.97
N ILE A 23 -0.03 -0.38 -17.47
CA ILE A 23 -0.93 -1.27 -16.72
C ILE A 23 -0.29 -2.64 -16.46
N LEU A 24 0.44 -3.19 -17.44
CA LEU A 24 1.03 -4.53 -17.39
C LEU A 24 2.48 -4.53 -16.90
N LEU A 25 2.96 -3.43 -16.30
CA LEU A 25 4.30 -3.36 -15.73
C LEU A 25 4.42 -4.37 -14.59
N PHE A 26 5.03 -5.53 -14.87
CA PHE A 26 4.98 -6.69 -13.97
C PHE A 26 5.40 -6.43 -12.51
N PRO A 27 6.37 -5.53 -12.20
CA PRO A 27 6.73 -5.28 -10.81
C PRO A 27 5.57 -4.79 -9.94
N GLN A 28 4.51 -4.18 -10.52
CA GLN A 28 3.33 -3.75 -9.75
C GLN A 28 2.13 -4.72 -9.82
N LEU A 29 2.16 -5.76 -10.66
CA LEU A 29 0.94 -6.51 -11.01
C LEU A 29 0.35 -7.39 -9.90
N ILE A 30 1.18 -7.94 -9.00
CA ILE A 30 0.71 -8.93 -8.01
C ILE A 30 0.54 -8.30 -6.63
N ALA A 31 1.60 -7.74 -6.07
CA ALA A 31 1.62 -7.27 -4.67
C ALA A 31 2.66 -6.14 -4.45
N GLY A 32 2.76 -5.22 -5.42
CA GLY A 32 3.64 -4.06 -5.34
C GLY A 32 2.95 -2.80 -4.81
N PRO A 33 3.69 -1.69 -4.66
CA PRO A 33 3.09 -0.37 -4.42
C PRO A 33 2.07 -0.03 -5.52
N ILE A 34 0.98 0.65 -5.16
CA ILE A 34 0.05 1.22 -6.14
C ILE A 34 0.76 2.37 -6.85
N VAL A 35 1.07 2.18 -8.13
CA VAL A 35 1.79 3.17 -8.92
C VAL A 35 0.84 3.99 -9.78
N ARG A 36 0.83 5.30 -9.57
CA ARG A 36 0.03 6.21 -10.39
C ARG A 36 0.76 6.47 -11.70
N PHE A 37 -0.01 6.63 -12.78
CA PHE A 37 0.58 6.89 -14.09
C PHE A 37 1.54 8.08 -14.08
N ASN A 38 1.16 9.19 -13.44
CA ASN A 38 1.99 10.40 -13.38
C ASN A 38 3.30 10.22 -12.60
N GLU A 39 3.43 9.21 -11.75
CA GLU A 39 4.67 8.93 -11.02
C GLU A 39 5.71 8.22 -11.89
N VAL A 40 5.26 7.51 -12.93
CA VAL A 40 6.13 6.73 -13.82
C VAL A 40 6.13 7.19 -15.26
N ALA A 41 5.19 8.02 -15.70
CA ALA A 41 5.02 8.45 -17.08
C ALA A 41 6.33 8.99 -17.69
N GLU A 42 7.08 9.78 -16.93
CA GLU A 42 8.36 10.32 -17.40
C GLU A 42 9.52 9.31 -17.36
N GLN A 43 9.35 8.17 -16.68
CA GLN A 43 10.36 7.12 -16.53
C GLN A 43 10.15 5.97 -17.52
N LEU A 44 8.95 5.83 -18.08
CA LEU A 44 8.60 4.75 -19.01
C LEU A 44 9.32 4.83 -20.37
N PRO A 45 9.51 5.99 -21.01
CA PRO A 45 10.20 6.07 -22.29
C PRO A 45 11.63 5.52 -22.20
N ALA A 46 12.02 4.67 -23.15
CA ALA A 46 13.28 3.93 -23.09
C ALA A 46 14.49 4.87 -23.04
N GLU A 47 14.44 5.99 -23.75
CA GLU A 47 15.49 7.00 -23.79
C GLU A 47 15.71 7.72 -22.45
N LYS A 48 14.74 7.67 -21.53
CA LYS A 48 14.83 8.28 -20.20
C LYS A 48 15.33 7.31 -19.12
N ARG A 49 15.39 6.00 -19.42
CA ARG A 49 15.87 4.99 -18.47
C ARG A 49 17.39 5.03 -18.38
N ARG A 50 17.91 5.28 -17.17
CA ARG A 50 19.34 5.27 -16.89
C ARG A 50 19.68 4.08 -16.01
N LEU A 51 20.33 3.08 -16.59
CA LEU A 51 20.84 1.91 -15.89
C LEU A 51 22.34 2.12 -15.63
N SER A 52 22.68 2.57 -14.43
CA SER A 52 24.06 2.53 -13.94
C SER A 52 24.28 1.29 -13.08
N HIS A 53 25.55 0.93 -12.86
CA HIS A 53 25.91 -0.15 -11.94
C HIS A 53 25.30 0.07 -10.55
N ASP A 54 25.29 1.30 -10.05
CA ASP A 54 24.72 1.64 -8.74
C ASP A 54 23.21 1.39 -8.69
N VAL A 55 22.48 1.77 -9.75
CA VAL A 55 21.02 1.52 -9.85
C VAL A 55 20.73 0.03 -9.85
N LEU A 56 21.52 -0.76 -10.58
CA LEU A 56 21.35 -2.21 -10.64
C LEU A 56 21.65 -2.86 -9.29
N LEU A 57 22.73 -2.44 -8.62
CA LEU A 57 23.10 -2.96 -7.31
C LEU A 57 22.04 -2.60 -6.24
N GLU A 58 21.55 -1.37 -6.23
CA GLU A 58 20.47 -0.93 -5.34
C GLU A 58 19.20 -1.77 -5.54
N GLY A 59 18.81 -1.99 -6.80
CA GLY A 59 17.65 -2.81 -7.15
C GLY A 59 17.80 -4.27 -6.71
N LEU A 60 18.97 -4.86 -6.96
CA LEU A 60 19.28 -6.24 -6.56
C LEU A 60 19.29 -6.40 -5.04
N LEU A 61 19.95 -5.49 -4.31
CA LEU A 61 19.99 -5.52 -2.85
C LEU A 61 18.59 -5.38 -2.27
N ARG A 62 17.77 -4.46 -2.78
CA ARG A 62 16.39 -4.28 -2.30
C ARG A 62 15.53 -5.52 -2.58
N PHE A 63 15.69 -6.14 -3.75
CA PHE A 63 15.03 -7.40 -4.08
C PHE A 63 15.42 -8.51 -3.10
N LEU A 64 16.71 -8.69 -2.82
CA LEU A 64 17.21 -9.70 -1.90
C LEU A 64 16.74 -9.48 -0.46
N ILE A 65 16.65 -8.22 -0.01
CA ILE A 65 16.05 -7.88 1.29
C ILE A 65 14.59 -8.31 1.33
N GLY A 66 13.82 -8.00 0.28
CA GLY A 66 12.41 -8.40 0.18
C GLY A 66 12.21 -9.91 0.19
N LEU A 67 13.03 -10.62 -0.59
CA LEU A 67 13.04 -12.08 -0.64
C LEU A 67 13.37 -12.67 0.73
N SER A 68 14.36 -12.10 1.44
CA SER A 68 14.75 -12.55 2.77
C SER A 68 13.63 -12.34 3.80
N LYS A 69 12.94 -11.18 3.77
CA LYS A 69 11.77 -10.93 4.62
C LYS A 69 10.68 -11.96 4.38
N LYS A 70 10.35 -12.24 3.12
CA LYS A 70 9.32 -13.22 2.76
C LYS A 70 9.69 -14.63 3.19
N VAL A 71 10.85 -15.11 2.79
CA VAL A 71 11.23 -16.53 2.93
C VAL A 71 11.70 -16.85 4.35
N LEU A 72 12.53 -15.98 4.95
CA LEU A 72 13.16 -16.28 6.25
C LEU A 72 12.31 -15.85 7.44
N LEU A 73 11.49 -14.80 7.30
CA LEU A 73 10.71 -14.26 8.41
C LEU A 73 9.21 -14.58 8.24
N ALA A 74 8.61 -14.15 7.14
CA ALA A 74 7.16 -14.27 6.97
C ALA A 74 6.70 -15.73 6.91
N ASN A 75 7.36 -16.57 6.12
CA ASN A 75 7.00 -17.99 6.02
C ASN A 75 7.22 -18.73 7.34
N ALA A 76 8.35 -18.47 8.03
CA ALA A 76 8.63 -19.09 9.32
C ALA A 76 7.61 -18.70 10.40
N LEU A 77 7.19 -17.43 10.44
CA LEU A 77 6.11 -16.99 11.33
C LEU A 77 4.77 -17.59 10.91
N GLY A 78 4.52 -17.72 9.61
CA GLY A 78 3.30 -18.32 9.08
C GLY A 78 3.11 -19.76 9.53
N GLU A 79 4.15 -20.59 9.49
CA GLU A 79 4.06 -21.97 10.00
C GLU A 79 3.65 -22.03 11.47
N VAL A 80 4.17 -21.12 12.31
CA VAL A 80 3.80 -21.04 13.73
C VAL A 80 2.35 -20.56 13.91
N VAL A 81 1.94 -19.58 13.12
CA VAL A 81 0.60 -18.99 13.20
C VAL A 81 -0.46 -19.97 12.72
N ASP A 82 -0.23 -20.64 11.58
CA ASP A 82 -1.14 -21.62 11.01
C ASP A 82 -1.34 -22.79 11.98
N ALA A 83 -0.24 -23.33 12.52
CA ALA A 83 -0.31 -24.40 13.52
C ALA A 83 -1.10 -24.00 14.78
N ALA A 84 -0.99 -22.73 15.21
CA ALA A 84 -1.74 -22.24 16.36
C ALA A 84 -3.22 -22.01 16.07
N PHE A 85 -3.58 -21.57 14.85
CA PHE A 85 -4.98 -21.37 14.45
C PHE A 85 -5.71 -22.68 14.12
N GLU A 86 -4.98 -23.75 13.81
CA GLU A 86 -5.55 -25.08 13.63
C GLU A 86 -5.91 -25.79 14.95
N LEU A 87 -5.41 -25.30 16.09
CA LEU A 87 -5.74 -25.87 17.40
C LEU A 87 -7.22 -25.69 17.74
N PRO A 88 -7.87 -26.69 18.37
CA PRO A 88 -9.22 -26.56 18.88
C PRO A 88 -9.38 -25.39 19.87
N ALA A 89 -10.55 -24.78 19.86
CA ALA A 89 -10.88 -23.69 20.76
C ALA A 89 -10.71 -24.12 22.23
N GLY A 90 -9.91 -23.36 22.98
CA GLY A 90 -9.61 -23.63 24.40
C GLY A 90 -8.30 -24.37 24.66
N GLU A 91 -7.62 -24.88 23.64
CA GLU A 91 -6.31 -25.53 23.80
C GLU A 91 -5.14 -24.52 23.80
N LEU A 92 -5.34 -23.36 23.18
CA LEU A 92 -4.35 -22.28 23.21
C LEU A 92 -4.51 -21.45 24.50
N GLY A 93 -3.53 -21.57 25.39
CA GLY A 93 -3.48 -20.79 26.63
C GLY A 93 -3.35 -19.28 26.34
N MET A 94 -3.83 -18.45 27.27
CA MET A 94 -3.88 -16.98 27.13
C MET A 94 -2.56 -16.34 26.67
N VAL A 95 -1.43 -16.74 27.27
CA VAL A 95 -0.10 -16.20 26.92
C VAL A 95 0.27 -16.57 25.47
N SER A 96 0.05 -17.83 25.09
CA SER A 96 0.31 -18.31 23.74
C SER A 96 -0.56 -17.60 22.71
N SER A 97 -1.83 -17.31 23.02
CA SER A 97 -2.72 -16.54 22.14
C SER A 97 -2.17 -15.14 21.85
N TRP A 98 -1.62 -14.46 22.85
CA TRP A 98 -0.97 -13.15 22.65
C TRP A 98 0.32 -13.24 21.83
N VAL A 99 1.12 -14.29 22.04
CA VAL A 99 2.32 -14.51 21.22
C VAL A 99 1.94 -14.76 19.76
N VAL A 100 0.93 -15.59 19.51
CA VAL A 100 0.45 -15.92 18.17
C VAL A 100 -0.11 -14.71 17.43
N ILE A 101 -0.88 -13.84 18.09
CA ILE A 101 -1.40 -12.64 17.41
C ILE A 101 -0.30 -11.64 17.07
N VAL A 102 0.74 -11.53 17.91
CA VAL A 102 1.93 -10.71 17.60
C VAL A 102 2.73 -11.33 16.46
N ALA A 103 2.90 -12.66 16.45
CA ALA A 103 3.54 -13.38 15.36
C ALA A 103 2.78 -13.18 14.04
N TYR A 104 1.44 -13.24 14.06
CA TYR A 104 0.59 -12.99 12.91
C TYR A 104 0.72 -11.55 12.38
N ALA A 105 0.80 -10.56 13.28
CA ALA A 105 1.05 -9.18 12.87
C ALA A 105 2.39 -9.06 12.10
N PHE A 106 3.47 -9.62 12.65
CA PHE A 106 4.77 -9.61 11.97
C PHE A 106 4.81 -10.46 10.69
N GLN A 107 4.10 -11.59 10.65
CA GLN A 107 3.93 -12.40 9.45
C GLN A 107 3.36 -11.54 8.31
N ILE A 108 2.21 -10.89 8.54
CA ILE A 108 1.57 -10.02 7.52
C ILE A 108 2.53 -8.91 7.10
N TYR A 109 3.21 -8.27 8.06
CA TYR A 109 4.14 -7.19 7.75
C TYR A 109 5.32 -7.65 6.89
N PHE A 110 6.00 -8.73 7.26
CA PHE A 110 7.16 -9.21 6.52
C PHE A 110 6.77 -9.82 5.17
N ASP A 111 5.59 -10.44 5.09
CA ASP A 111 5.05 -10.95 3.84
C ASP A 111 4.85 -9.79 2.85
N PHE A 112 4.07 -8.79 3.27
CA PHE A 112 3.65 -7.74 2.38
C PHE A 112 4.76 -6.72 2.10
N SER A 113 5.55 -6.37 3.11
CA SER A 113 6.73 -5.52 2.90
C SER A 113 7.81 -6.25 2.11
N GLY A 114 7.92 -7.58 2.23
CA GLY A 114 8.81 -8.41 1.41
C GLY A 114 8.44 -8.35 -0.07
N TYR A 115 7.16 -8.55 -0.40
CA TYR A 115 6.67 -8.38 -1.78
C TYR A 115 6.86 -6.96 -2.31
N SER A 116 6.56 -5.95 -1.48
CA SER A 116 6.77 -4.54 -1.87
C SER A 116 8.24 -4.24 -2.16
N ASP A 117 9.18 -4.78 -1.38
CA ASP A 117 10.62 -4.62 -1.59
C ASP A 117 11.09 -5.33 -2.87
N MET A 118 10.59 -6.53 -3.14
CA MET A 118 10.87 -7.24 -4.40
C MET A 118 10.32 -6.48 -5.62
N ALA A 119 9.12 -5.90 -5.50
CA ALA A 119 8.52 -5.05 -6.54
C ALA A 119 9.37 -3.80 -6.80
N ILE A 120 9.74 -3.06 -5.73
CA ILE A 120 10.58 -1.84 -5.83
C ILE A 120 11.95 -2.19 -6.41
N GLY A 121 12.59 -3.28 -5.93
CA GLY A 121 13.87 -3.75 -6.44
C GLY A 121 13.81 -4.14 -7.92
N SER A 122 12.78 -4.87 -8.33
CA SER A 122 12.55 -5.27 -9.73
C SER A 122 12.32 -4.06 -10.64
N ALA A 123 11.49 -3.10 -10.21
CA ALA A 123 11.28 -1.85 -10.95
C ALA A 123 12.60 -1.08 -11.09
N ARG A 124 13.42 -1.03 -10.04
CA ARG A 124 14.71 -0.35 -10.04
C ARG A 124 15.69 -0.99 -11.03
N LEU A 125 15.71 -2.32 -11.13
CA LEU A 125 16.48 -3.06 -12.14
C LEU A 125 16.05 -2.74 -13.58
N LEU A 126 14.79 -2.32 -13.79
CA LEU A 126 14.28 -1.83 -15.07
C LEU A 126 14.48 -0.32 -15.28
N GLY A 127 15.13 0.36 -14.33
CA GLY A 127 15.37 1.80 -14.39
C GLY A 127 14.17 2.66 -13.99
N VAL A 128 13.14 2.08 -13.37
CA VAL A 128 11.93 2.77 -12.92
C VAL A 128 11.91 2.85 -11.39
N ARG A 129 11.59 4.02 -10.84
CA ARG A 129 11.45 4.22 -9.40
C ARG A 129 9.99 4.13 -8.99
N PHE A 130 9.68 3.19 -8.12
CA PHE A 130 8.38 3.05 -7.48
C PHE A 130 8.33 3.78 -6.13
N PRO A 131 7.14 4.17 -5.65
CA PRO A 131 6.99 4.73 -4.31
C PRO A 131 7.25 3.67 -3.24
N GLU A 132 7.69 4.11 -2.06
CA GLU A 132 7.79 3.25 -0.88
C GLU A 132 6.40 2.88 -0.36
N ASN A 133 6.26 1.64 0.10
CA ASN A 133 4.98 1.13 0.62
C ASN A 133 4.96 0.97 2.15
N PHE A 134 6.13 0.85 2.78
CA PHE A 134 6.26 0.65 4.22
C PHE A 134 7.39 1.48 4.82
N ARG A 135 7.18 2.00 6.02
CA ARG A 135 8.20 2.78 6.75
C ARG A 135 8.09 2.57 8.26
N TRP A 136 8.63 1.46 8.74
CA TRP A 136 8.67 1.10 10.17
C TRP A 136 7.30 1.28 10.88
N PRO A 137 6.23 0.62 10.39
CA PRO A 137 4.87 0.89 10.86
C PRO A 137 4.66 0.60 12.35
N TYR A 138 5.32 -0.42 12.91
CA TYR A 138 5.23 -0.74 14.34
C TYR A 138 6.00 0.21 15.26
N ALA A 139 6.77 1.16 14.71
CA ALA A 139 7.35 2.27 15.46
C ALA A 139 6.41 3.49 15.52
N ALA A 140 5.18 3.36 15.01
CA ALA A 140 4.21 4.45 15.03
C ALA A 140 3.77 4.80 16.46
N VAL A 141 3.56 6.09 16.70
CA VAL A 141 3.14 6.60 18.02
C VAL A 141 1.63 6.80 18.15
N SER A 142 0.88 6.61 17.06
CA SER A 142 -0.59 6.70 17.01
C SER A 142 -1.16 5.91 15.83
N PRO A 143 -2.47 5.59 15.83
CA PRO A 143 -3.13 4.98 14.67
C PRO A 143 -3.00 5.81 13.38
N LYS A 144 -3.03 7.15 13.49
CA LYS A 144 -2.79 8.07 12.36
C LYS A 144 -1.38 7.88 11.78
N ASP A 145 -0.38 7.91 12.65
CA ASP A 145 1.04 7.73 12.25
C ASP A 145 1.28 6.32 11.67
N PHE A 146 0.55 5.30 12.14
CA PHE A 146 0.63 3.94 11.59
C PHE A 146 0.22 3.92 10.11
N TRP A 147 -0.89 4.56 9.74
CA TRP A 147 -1.38 4.57 8.35
C TRP A 147 -0.57 5.45 7.40
N GLY A 148 0.23 6.39 7.95
CA GLY A 148 1.29 7.09 7.21
C GLY A 148 2.57 6.26 6.99
N ARG A 149 2.60 5.03 7.51
CA ARG A 149 3.76 4.12 7.46
C ARG A 149 3.43 2.72 6.94
N TRP A 150 2.17 2.35 6.92
CA TRP A 150 1.66 1.06 6.45
C TRP A 150 0.93 1.24 5.12
N HIS A 151 1.27 0.40 4.13
CA HIS A 151 0.65 0.38 2.81
C HIS A 151 0.49 1.79 2.20
N ILE A 152 1.57 2.60 2.28
CA ILE A 152 1.56 4.05 2.04
C ILE A 152 0.97 4.41 0.67
N SER A 153 1.28 3.62 -0.37
CA SER A 153 0.77 3.87 -1.72
C SER A 153 -0.75 3.70 -1.83
N LEU A 154 -1.35 2.76 -1.09
CA LEU A 154 -2.80 2.61 -1.00
C LEU A 154 -3.39 3.73 -0.16
N SER A 155 -2.82 4.02 1.00
CA SER A 155 -3.28 5.10 1.88
C SER A 155 -3.32 6.44 1.14
N SER A 156 -2.28 6.76 0.36
CA SER A 156 -2.22 7.98 -0.45
C SER A 156 -3.23 7.96 -1.59
N TRP A 157 -3.42 6.81 -2.24
CA TRP A 157 -4.36 6.67 -3.36
C TRP A 157 -5.81 6.84 -2.88
N ILE A 158 -6.17 6.17 -1.79
CA ILE A 158 -7.49 6.27 -1.16
C ILE A 158 -7.74 7.69 -0.66
N ARG A 159 -6.74 8.33 -0.03
CA ARG A 159 -6.84 9.74 0.34
C ARG A 159 -7.18 10.59 -0.87
N ASP A 160 -6.39 10.49 -1.92
CA ASP A 160 -6.47 11.44 -3.02
C ASP A 160 -7.68 11.19 -3.90
N TYR A 161 -7.93 9.95 -4.30
CA TYR A 161 -8.97 9.60 -5.28
C TYR A 161 -10.34 9.31 -4.66
N LEU A 162 -10.44 9.14 -3.34
CA LEU A 162 -11.70 8.87 -2.65
C LEU A 162 -12.00 9.92 -1.57
N TYR A 163 -11.15 10.06 -0.55
CA TYR A 163 -11.44 10.94 0.59
C TYR A 163 -11.50 12.43 0.21
N LEU A 164 -10.51 12.95 -0.52
CA LEU A 164 -10.47 14.36 -0.93
C LEU A 164 -11.73 14.73 -1.75
N PRO A 165 -12.12 13.99 -2.81
CA PRO A 165 -13.39 14.22 -3.50
C PRO A 165 -14.62 14.20 -2.58
N LEU A 166 -14.71 13.26 -1.63
CA LEU A 166 -15.83 13.18 -0.67
C LEU A 166 -15.91 14.38 0.27
N THR A 167 -14.78 15.00 0.60
CA THR A 167 -14.74 16.26 1.37
C THR A 167 -15.03 17.50 0.52
N GLY A 168 -15.11 17.36 -0.80
CA GLY A 168 -15.30 18.45 -1.76
C GLY A 168 -13.99 19.09 -2.23
N GLN A 169 -12.85 18.44 -1.97
CA GLN A 169 -11.54 18.90 -2.41
C GLN A 169 -11.10 18.24 -3.71
N ALA A 170 -10.25 18.94 -4.46
CA ALA A 170 -9.66 18.39 -5.66
C ALA A 170 -8.66 17.28 -5.31
N PHE A 171 -8.78 16.13 -5.98
CA PHE A 171 -7.80 15.05 -5.86
C PHE A 171 -6.41 15.46 -6.33
N ARG A 172 -5.38 14.74 -5.87
CA ARG A 172 -3.98 14.95 -6.22
C ARG A 172 -3.46 13.78 -7.07
N THR A 173 -2.71 14.08 -8.11
CA THR A 173 -2.17 13.06 -9.04
C THR A 173 -0.84 12.45 -8.62
N SER A 174 -0.18 13.06 -7.64
CA SER A 174 1.01 12.54 -6.99
C SER A 174 1.04 13.05 -5.55
N SER A 175 1.23 12.18 -4.58
CA SER A 175 1.40 12.55 -3.19
C SER A 175 1.98 11.38 -2.39
N ARG A 176 2.51 11.66 -1.22
CA ARG A 176 2.95 10.65 -0.24
C ARG A 176 2.20 10.85 1.07
N GLY A 177 2.27 9.88 1.98
CA GLY A 177 1.49 9.90 3.23
C GLY A 177 0.07 9.34 3.06
N GLY A 178 -0.65 9.19 4.16
CA GLY A 178 -2.01 8.67 4.23
C GLY A 178 -3.04 9.73 4.61
N LEU A 179 -4.19 9.28 5.08
CA LEU A 179 -5.34 10.11 5.47
C LEU A 179 -4.99 11.13 6.58
N GLU A 180 -3.88 10.94 7.30
CA GLU A 180 -3.41 11.85 8.35
C GLU A 180 -3.06 13.25 7.86
N GLU A 181 -2.59 13.41 6.61
CA GLU A 181 -2.24 14.72 6.04
C GLU A 181 -3.46 15.48 5.49
N ALA A 182 -4.65 14.87 5.54
CA ALA A 182 -5.87 15.44 4.98
C ALA A 182 -6.70 16.23 6.03
N SER A 183 -6.09 16.56 7.17
CA SER A 183 -6.70 17.37 8.24
C SER A 183 -7.02 18.80 7.82
N ASP A 184 -6.30 19.31 6.82
CA ASP A 184 -6.39 20.71 6.36
C ASP A 184 -7.51 20.92 5.34
N ALA A 185 -8.45 19.96 5.27
CA ALA A 185 -9.55 20.08 4.34
C ALA A 185 -10.47 21.25 4.75
N GLU A 186 -10.64 22.26 3.87
CA GLU A 186 -11.64 23.33 3.98
C GLU A 186 -13.07 22.78 3.83
N ALA A 187 -13.48 21.91 4.75
CA ALA A 187 -14.79 21.27 4.79
C ALA A 187 -15.38 21.41 6.20
N SER A 188 -16.71 21.36 6.35
CA SER A 188 -17.30 21.28 7.69
C SER A 188 -16.91 19.97 8.36
N ASP A 189 -16.77 19.99 9.70
CA ASP A 189 -16.32 18.82 10.48
C ASP A 189 -17.22 17.59 10.20
N LEU A 190 -18.55 17.79 10.16
CA LEU A 190 -19.51 16.74 9.82
C LEU A 190 -19.30 16.11 8.43
N ARG A 191 -18.84 16.88 7.44
CA ARG A 191 -18.56 16.34 6.09
C ARG A 191 -17.27 15.52 6.11
N ARG A 192 -16.25 15.97 6.85
CA ARG A 192 -14.98 15.26 7.01
C ARG A 192 -15.20 13.91 7.70
N ASP A 193 -15.95 13.88 8.79
CA ASP A 193 -16.22 12.65 9.54
C ASP A 193 -16.98 11.63 8.69
N ARG A 194 -18.00 12.07 7.96
CA ARG A 194 -18.75 11.19 7.03
C ARG A 194 -17.86 10.66 5.91
N ALA A 195 -17.03 11.52 5.33
CA ALA A 195 -16.08 11.12 4.30
C ALA A 195 -15.07 10.11 4.85
N LEU A 196 -14.56 10.31 6.07
CA LEU A 196 -13.61 9.42 6.72
C LEU A 196 -14.22 8.03 6.98
N VAL A 197 -15.40 7.97 7.59
CA VAL A 197 -16.13 6.72 7.83
C VAL A 197 -16.41 5.98 6.52
N LEU A 198 -16.90 6.69 5.51
CA LEU A 198 -17.18 6.08 4.20
C LEU A 198 -15.90 5.59 3.51
N THR A 199 -14.82 6.36 3.60
CA THR A 199 -13.52 6.01 3.01
C THR A 199 -12.98 4.72 3.63
N TRP A 200 -12.96 4.64 4.96
CA TRP A 200 -12.51 3.46 5.70
C TRP A 200 -13.41 2.25 5.49
N PHE A 201 -14.73 2.44 5.41
CA PHE A 201 -15.66 1.38 5.09
C PHE A 201 -15.40 0.80 3.70
N ILE A 202 -15.23 1.66 2.69
CA ILE A 202 -14.90 1.23 1.31
C ILE A 202 -13.52 0.56 1.27
N MET A 203 -12.53 1.09 2.00
CA MET A 203 -11.20 0.47 2.11
C MET A 203 -11.26 -0.93 2.73
N GLY A 204 -12.13 -1.13 3.74
CA GLY A 204 -12.43 -2.45 4.27
C GLY A 204 -13.00 -3.37 3.20
N LEU A 205 -14.06 -2.95 2.51
CA LEU A 205 -14.65 -3.75 1.42
C LEU A 205 -13.68 -4.05 0.27
N TRP A 206 -12.69 -3.19 0.03
CA TRP A 206 -11.62 -3.43 -0.95
C TRP A 206 -10.73 -4.63 -0.56
N HIS A 207 -10.55 -4.92 0.74
CA HIS A 207 -9.80 -6.10 1.18
C HIS A 207 -10.57 -7.41 1.03
N GLY A 208 -11.91 -7.38 1.05
CA GLY A 208 -12.71 -8.57 0.77
C GLY A 208 -14.21 -8.38 1.01
N ALA A 209 -14.99 -9.32 0.47
CA ALA A 209 -16.46 -9.28 0.53
C ALA A 209 -17.05 -9.75 1.86
N GLN A 210 -16.24 -10.21 2.81
CA GLN A 210 -16.70 -10.62 4.13
C GLN A 210 -16.97 -9.40 5.03
N TRP A 211 -18.03 -9.46 5.83
CA TRP A 211 -18.40 -8.39 6.77
C TRP A 211 -17.31 -8.06 7.79
N THR A 212 -16.43 -9.01 8.10
CA THR A 212 -15.25 -8.80 8.95
C THR A 212 -14.36 -7.66 8.44
N PHE A 213 -14.18 -7.53 7.13
CA PHE A 213 -13.41 -6.44 6.55
C PHE A 213 -14.13 -5.09 6.62
N ALA A 214 -15.45 -5.07 6.44
CA ALA A 214 -16.24 -3.87 6.62
C ALA A 214 -16.16 -3.35 8.07
N LEU A 215 -16.29 -4.26 9.05
CA LEU A 215 -16.15 -3.94 10.47
C LEU A 215 -14.72 -3.49 10.81
N TRP A 216 -13.71 -4.13 10.23
CA TRP A 216 -12.31 -3.72 10.34
C TRP A 216 -12.09 -2.29 9.82
N GLY A 217 -12.72 -1.93 8.70
CA GLY A 217 -12.68 -0.56 8.18
C GLY A 217 -13.30 0.43 9.17
N LEU A 218 -14.51 0.16 9.64
CA LEU A 218 -15.19 1.02 10.62
C LEU A 218 -14.41 1.15 11.95
N PHE A 219 -13.75 0.08 12.38
CA PHE A 219 -12.86 0.13 13.54
C PHE A 219 -11.75 1.15 13.35
N HIS A 220 -11.08 1.16 12.19
CA HIS A 220 -10.03 2.13 11.91
C HIS A 220 -10.57 3.56 11.78
N ALA A 221 -11.75 3.73 11.20
CA ALA A 221 -12.41 5.04 11.10
C ALA A 221 -12.66 5.71 12.45
N PHE A 222 -12.80 4.93 13.52
CA PHE A 222 -13.01 5.45 14.86
C PHE A 222 -11.71 5.93 15.53
N TRP A 223 -10.58 5.30 15.22
CA TRP A 223 -9.29 5.58 15.86
C TRP A 223 -8.40 6.57 15.09
N VAL A 224 -8.68 6.75 13.81
CA VAL A 224 -8.07 7.77 12.93
C VAL A 224 -8.97 8.99 12.96
#